data_AF-A0A847XFW7-F1
#
_entry.id   AF-A0A847XFW7-F1
#
_cell.length_a   1.000
_cell.length_b   1.000
_cell.length_c   1.000
_cell.angle_alpha   90.00
_cell.angle_beta   90.00
_cell.angle_gamma   90.00
#
_symmetry.space_group_name_H-M   'P 1'
#
loop_
_entity.id
_entity.type
_entity.pdbx_description
1 polymer ?
#
loop_
_entity_poly.entity_id
_entity_poly.type
_entity_poly.pdbx_seq_one_letter_code
_entity_poly.pdbx_strand_id
1 'polypeptide(L)' 'MHYDLIIVGSGPCGIFTALELKRLNPNRNILILEKGNPITKRICPKRKTGICINCKPCNITTGFAGAGAYS' A
#
# COMPACT_ATOMS: atom_id res chain seq x y z
N MET A 1 10.35 20.78 4.16
CA MET A 1 9.92 19.84 3.09
C MET A 1 8.51 20.25 2.67
N HIS A 2 8.26 20.46 1.38
CA HIS A 2 6.93 20.79 0.86
C HIS A 2 6.44 19.68 -0.07
N TYR A 3 5.22 19.21 0.15
CA TYR A 3 4.54 18.25 -0.72
C TYR A 3 3.26 18.90 -1.27
N ASP A 4 2.99 18.67 -2.55
CA ASP A 4 1.75 19.11 -3.21
C ASP A 4 0.57 18.21 -2.82
N LEU A 5 0.84 16.93 -2.52
CA LEU A 5 -0.17 15.95 -2.12
C LEU A 5 0.45 14.92 -1.17
N ILE A 6 -0.29 14.59 -0.10
CA ILE A 6 0.01 13.48 0.80
C ILE A 6 -1.10 12.44 0.65
N ILE A 7 -0.73 11.20 0.37
CA ILE A 7 -1.65 10.06 0.23
C ILE A 7 -1.39 9.09 1.39
N VAL A 8 -2.43 8.77 2.14
CA VAL A 8 -2.38 7.76 3.21
C VAL A 8 -3.02 6.48 2.71
N GLY A 9 -2.21 5.44 2.54
CA GLY A 9 -2.58 4.16 1.96
C GLY A 9 -2.03 3.99 0.55
N SER A 10 -1.26 2.91 0.35
CA SER A 10 -0.67 2.54 -0.94
C SER A 10 -1.45 1.42 -1.64
N GLY A 11 -2.77 1.40 -1.46
CA GLY A 11 -3.66 0.55 -2.25
C GLY A 11 -3.72 0.99 -3.72
N PRO A 12 -4.48 0.27 -4.58
CA PRO A 12 -4.61 0.63 -5.99
C PRO A 12 -5.09 2.08 -6.16
N CYS A 13 -6.08 2.51 -5.39
CA CYS A 13 -6.54 3.90 -5.40
C CYS A 13 -5.39 4.90 -5.19
N GLY A 14 -4.62 4.78 -4.10
CA GLY A 14 -3.52 5.70 -3.81
C GLY A 14 -2.38 5.66 -4.84
N ILE A 15 -2.03 4.47 -5.32
CA ILE A 15 -1.00 4.29 -6.35
C ILE A 15 -1.43 4.96 -7.66
N PHE A 16 -2.66 4.71 -8.12
CA PHE A 16 -3.15 5.28 -9.37
C PHE A 16 -3.41 6.79 -9.27
N THR A 17 -3.84 7.29 -8.10
CA THR A 17 -3.91 8.74 -7.86
C THR A 17 -2.54 9.41 -8.01
N ALA A 18 -1.49 8.83 -7.41
CA ALA A 18 -0.14 9.37 -7.53
C ALA A 18 0.40 9.30 -8.96
N LEU A 19 0.16 8.16 -9.63
CA LEU A 19 0.55 7.94 -11.02
C LEU A 19 -0.08 8.97 -11.95
N GLU A 20 -1.39 9.18 -11.83
CA GLU A 20 -2.11 10.12 -12.69
C GLU A 20 -1.68 11.56 -12.40
N LEU A 21 -1.47 11.93 -11.13
CA LEU A 21 -0.97 13.26 -10.79
C LEU A 21 0.43 13.52 -11.35
N LYS A 22 1.33 12.51 -11.31
CA LYS A 22 2.64 12.60 -11.94
C LYS A 22 2.57 12.66 -13.46
N ARG A 23 1.59 11.99 -14.09
CA ARG A 23 1.35 12.06 -15.53
C ARG A 23 0.92 13.47 -15.97
N LEU A 24 0.04 14.11 -15.20
CA LEU A 24 -0.42 15.48 -15.46
C LEU A 24 0.66 16.53 -15.18
N ASN A 25 1.50 16.33 -14.17
CA ASN A 25 2.64 17.20 -13.88
C ASN A 25 3.77 16.45 -13.17
N PRO A 26 4.87 16.11 -13.88
CA PRO A 26 5.99 15.36 -13.32
C PRO A 26 6.72 16.06 -12.16
N ASN A 27 6.60 17.38 -12.04
CA ASN A 27 7.29 18.19 -11.04
C ASN A 27 6.56 18.23 -9.68
N ARG A 28 5.34 17.69 -9.59
CA ARG A 28 4.59 17.62 -8.32
C ARG A 28 5.29 16.71 -7.31
N ASN A 29 5.51 17.19 -6.10
CA ASN A 29 6.09 16.43 -4.99
C ASN A 29 4.97 15.70 -4.23
N ILE A 30 4.98 14.38 -4.27
CA ILE A 30 3.93 13.53 -3.67
C ILE A 30 4.57 12.66 -2.59
N LEU A 31 3.93 12.59 -1.42
CA LEU A 31 4.28 11.64 -0.36
C LEU A 31 3.19 10.58 -0.25
N ILE A 32 3.57 9.30 -0.28
CA ILE A 32 2.66 8.18 0.01
C ILE A 32 3.11 7.51 1.29
N LEU A 33 2.21 7.36 2.25
CA LEU A 33 2.44 6.70 3.53
C LEU A 33 1.65 5.39 3.57
N GLU A 34 2.32 4.29 3.91
CA GLU A 34 1.71 2.98 4.08
C GLU A 34 2.05 2.42 5.45
N LYS A 35 1.03 1.94 6.18
CA LYS A 35 1.21 1.35 7.51
C LYS A 35 1.81 -0.07 7.43
N GLY A 36 1.47 -0.80 6.37
CA GLY A 36 1.88 -2.19 6.20
C GLY A 36 3.24 -2.37 5.52
N ASN A 37 3.50 -3.61 5.14
CA ASN A 37 4.76 -4.02 4.56
C ASN A 37 4.82 -3.84 3.03
N PRO A 38 6.02 -3.74 2.43
CA PRO A 38 6.20 -3.93 0.99
C PRO A 38 5.75 -5.34 0.59
N ILE A 39 5.34 -5.53 -0.67
CA ILE A 39 4.72 -6.78 -1.14
C ILE A 39 5.56 -8.04 -0.86
N THR A 40 6.88 -7.94 -0.99
CA THR A 40 7.82 -9.05 -0.72
C THR A 40 7.84 -9.52 0.74
N LYS A 41 7.40 -8.67 1.68
CA LYS A 41 7.33 -8.96 3.12
C LYS A 41 5.90 -9.21 3.62
N ARG A 42 4.88 -9.13 2.75
CA ARG A 42 3.47 -9.37 3.10
C ARG A 42 3.14 -10.86 3.19
N ILE A 43 3.74 -11.56 4.15
CA ILE A 43 3.55 -13.01 4.31
C ILE A 43 2.46 -13.28 5.35
N CYS A 44 1.39 -13.97 4.95
CA CYS A 44 0.34 -14.42 5.87
C CYS A 44 0.57 -15.89 6.27
N PRO A 45 0.87 -16.18 7.55
CA PRO A 45 1.10 -17.55 8.01
C PRO A 45 -0.09 -18.49 7.77
N LYS A 46 -1.32 -17.97 7.72
CA LYS A 46 -2.54 -18.74 7.40
C LYS A 46 -2.41 -19.49 6.07
N ARG A 47 -1.70 -18.96 5.07
CA ARG A 47 -1.51 -19.61 3.76
C ARG A 47 -0.70 -20.92 3.85
N LYS A 48 0.10 -21.09 4.90
CA LYS A 48 0.87 -22.32 5.16
C LYS A 48 0.26 -23.17 6.27
N THR A 49 -0.25 -22.52 7.31
CA THR A 49 -0.68 -23.15 8.57
C THR A 49 -2.18 -23.44 8.62
N GLY A 50 -2.99 -22.84 7.74
CA GLY A 50 -4.45 -22.86 7.80
C GLY A 50 -5.06 -21.99 8.91
N ILE A 51 -4.26 -21.54 9.88
CA ILE A 51 -4.72 -20.84 11.08
C ILE A 51 -4.44 -19.34 10.95
N CYS A 52 -5.45 -18.51 11.23
CA CYS A 52 -5.28 -17.06 11.27
C CYS A 52 -4.67 -16.63 12.61
N ILE A 53 -3.54 -15.92 12.58
CA ILE A 53 -2.87 -15.39 13.78
C ILE A 53 -3.21 -13.92 14.06
N ASN A 54 -4.15 -13.32 13.30
CA ASN A 54 -4.58 -11.93 13.47
C ASN A 54 -3.42 -10.92 13.53
N CYS A 55 -2.51 -10.98 12.56
CA CYS A 55 -1.37 -10.07 12.44
C CYS A 55 -1.80 -8.59 12.49
N LYS A 56 -0.98 -7.75 13.14
CA LYS A 56 -1.22 -6.31 13.32
C LYS A 56 -0.03 -5.52 12.75
N PRO A 57 -0.17 -4.82 11.61
CA PRO A 57 -1.32 -4.83 10.70
C PRO A 57 -1.44 -6.16 9.93
N CYS A 58 -2.62 -6.43 9.36
CA CYS A 58 -2.85 -7.67 8.63
C CYS A 58 -2.12 -7.68 7.28
N ASN A 59 -1.28 -8.68 7.03
CA ASN A 59 -0.51 -8.77 5.79
C ASN A 59 -1.38 -9.00 4.54
N ILE A 60 -2.63 -9.48 4.69
CA ILE A 60 -3.56 -9.66 3.56
C ILE A 60 -4.27 -8.36 3.18
N THR A 61 -4.69 -7.54 4.15
CA THR A 61 -5.50 -6.34 3.87
C THR A 61 -4.71 -5.03 3.91
N THR A 62 -3.52 -5.02 4.52
CA THR A 62 -2.68 -3.82 4.71
C THR A 62 -1.28 -4.03 4.15
N GLY A 63 -0.68 -2.96 3.61
CA GLY A 63 0.62 -2.98 2.93
C GLY A 63 0.51 -2.53 1.47
N PHE A 64 1.65 -2.54 0.77
CA PHE A 64 1.72 -2.08 -0.62
C PHE A 64 0.76 -2.83 -1.53
N ALA A 65 -0.03 -2.11 -2.34
CA ALA A 65 -1.16 -2.59 -3.16
C ALA A 65 -2.42 -3.03 -2.37
N GLY A 66 -2.47 -2.80 -1.05
CA GLY A 66 -3.67 -3.01 -0.22
C GLY A 66 -4.23 -4.44 -0.29
N ALA A 67 -5.54 -4.59 -0.05
CA ALA A 67 -6.19 -5.91 -0.11
C ALA A 67 -6.17 -6.54 -1.52
N GLY A 68 -6.18 -5.71 -2.58
CA GLY A 68 -6.18 -6.16 -3.98
C GLY A 68 -4.92 -6.90 -4.42
N ALA A 69 -3.84 -6.88 -3.62
CA ALA A 69 -2.65 -7.69 -3.90
C ALA A 69 -2.88 -9.21 -3.75
N TYR A 70 -3.97 -9.61 -3.09
CA TYR A 70 -4.26 -10.99 -2.72
C TYR A 70 -5.69 -11.44 -3.06
N SER A 71 -6.37 -10.68 -3.95
CA SER A 71 -7.68 -11.02 -4.53
C SER A 71 -7.56 -11.98 -5.70
#